data_AF-A0AAW0GEP6-F1
#
_entry.id   AF-A0AAW0GEP6-F1
#
_cell.length_a   1.000
_cell.length_b   1.000
_cell.length_c   1.000
_cell.angle_alpha   90.00
_cell.angle_beta   90.00
_cell.angle_gamma   90.00
#
_symmetry.space_group_name_H-M   'P 1'
#
loop_
_entity.id
_entity.type
_entity.pdbx_description
1 polymer ?
#
loop_
_entity_poly.entity_id
_entity_poly.type
_entity_poly.pdbx_seq_one_letter_code
_entity_poly.pdbx_strand_id
1 'polypeptide(L)'
;MVLEQAYALSKRIIPPHYYPHAAVSSLALLVTFAFAQGRTTNRERDLHARTIIVTGAFTPLGITLITALASRGAHIIALSQYPLEHPQPALLIPLLRSTTDNQNIYAGPCRSLLTGINTHFLLEVPD
;
A
#
# COMPACT_ATOMS: atom_id res chain seq x y z
N MET A 1 -26.31 11.93 -2.09
CA MET A 1 -26.44 12.32 -3.52
C MET A 1 -26.07 11.20 -4.50
N VAL A 2 -25.05 10.37 -4.24
CA VAL A 2 -24.67 9.25 -5.13
C VAL A 2 -25.67 8.08 -5.11
N LEU A 3 -26.27 7.79 -3.96
CA LEU A 3 -27.23 6.69 -3.80
C LEU A 3 -28.53 6.88 -4.59
N GLU A 4 -29.03 8.13 -4.64
CA GLU A 4 -30.19 8.52 -5.45
C GLU A 4 -29.94 8.36 -6.95
N GLN A 5 -28.74 8.71 -7.42
CA GLN A 5 -28.38 8.54 -8.84
C GLN A 5 -28.20 7.07 -9.21
N ALA A 6 -27.64 6.25 -8.31
CA ALA A 6 -27.54 4.81 -8.51
C ALA A 6 -28.94 4.16 -8.57
N TYR A 7 -29.89 4.63 -7.75
CA TYR A 7 -31.28 4.14 -7.76
C TYR A 7 -32.03 4.56 -9.03
N ALA A 8 -31.85 5.81 -9.47
CA ALA A 8 -32.44 6.32 -10.71
C ALA A 8 -31.91 5.61 -11.97
N LEU A 9 -30.60 5.28 -12.00
CA LEU A 9 -29.98 4.50 -13.08
C LEU A 9 -30.44 3.04 -13.06
N SER A 10 -30.57 2.44 -11.87
CA SER A 10 -31.01 1.05 -11.71
C SER A 10 -32.42 0.81 -12.27
N LYS A 11 -33.37 1.72 -12.01
CA LYS A 11 -34.74 1.64 -12.55
C LYS A 11 -34.83 1.80 -14.07
N ARG A 12 -33.89 2.52 -14.70
CA ARG A 12 -33.92 2.78 -16.14
C ARG A 12 -33.33 1.64 -16.98
N ILE A 13 -32.50 0.80 -16.37
CA ILE A 13 -31.71 -0.22 -17.07
C ILE A 13 -32.22 -1.65 -16.83
N ILE A 14 -33.02 -1.92 -15.78
CA ILE A 14 -33.45 -3.27 -15.38
C ILE A 14 -34.97 -3.43 -15.52
N PRO A 15 -35.47 -4.25 -16.49
CA PRO A 15 -36.86 -4.67 -16.55
C PRO A 15 -37.29 -5.41 -15.26
N PRO A 16 -38.51 -5.22 -14.76
CA PRO A 16 -38.97 -5.73 -13.46
C PRO A 16 -38.87 -7.26 -13.31
N HIS A 17 -38.83 -8.00 -14.41
CA HIS A 17 -38.72 -9.45 -14.43
C HIS A 17 -37.30 -9.99 -14.15
N TYR A 18 -36.25 -9.16 -14.25
CA TYR A 18 -34.84 -9.60 -14.12
C TYR A 18 -34.19 -9.30 -12.77
N TYR A 19 -34.91 -8.63 -11.84
CA TYR A 19 -34.45 -8.40 -10.47
C TYR A 19 -34.00 -9.67 -9.72
N PRO A 20 -34.68 -10.84 -9.81
CA PRO A 20 -34.20 -12.02 -9.09
C PRO A 20 -32.85 -12.52 -9.60
N HIS A 21 -32.60 -12.48 -10.92
CA HIS A 21 -31.32 -12.89 -11.48
C HIS A 21 -30.17 -11.94 -11.11
N ALA A 22 -30.44 -10.63 -11.08
CA ALA A 22 -29.47 -9.63 -10.65
C ALA A 22 -29.14 -9.74 -9.14
N ALA A 23 -30.15 -10.01 -8.30
CA ALA A 23 -29.94 -10.27 -6.88
C ALA A 23 -29.11 -11.54 -6.64
N VAL A 24 -29.41 -12.63 -7.37
CA VAL A 24 -28.66 -13.88 -7.25
C VAL A 24 -27.22 -13.71 -7.76
N SER A 25 -26.99 -13.01 -8.88
CA SER A 25 -25.64 -12.81 -9.42
C SER A 25 -24.79 -11.92 -8.52
N SER A 26 -25.35 -10.83 -8.00
CA SER A 26 -24.65 -9.95 -7.04
C SER A 26 -24.33 -10.67 -5.74
N LEU A 27 -25.25 -11.50 -5.23
CA LEU A 27 -25.00 -12.31 -4.03
C LEU A 27 -23.89 -13.33 -4.28
N ALA A 28 -23.92 -14.05 -5.40
CA ALA A 28 -22.88 -15.00 -5.79
C ALA A 28 -21.50 -14.32 -5.92
N LEU A 29 -21.47 -13.12 -6.51
CA LEU A 29 -20.25 -12.32 -6.64
C LEU A 29 -19.71 -11.92 -5.26
N LEU A 30 -20.55 -11.44 -4.36
CA LEU A 30 -20.16 -11.04 -3.00
C LEU A 30 -19.62 -12.23 -2.21
N VAL A 31 -20.28 -13.39 -2.29
CA VAL A 31 -19.82 -14.62 -1.61
C VAL A 31 -18.47 -15.06 -2.16
N THR A 32 -18.31 -15.07 -3.49
CA THR A 32 -17.04 -15.43 -4.13
C THR A 32 -15.93 -14.45 -3.75
N PHE A 33 -16.24 -13.16 -3.75
CA PHE A 33 -15.29 -12.12 -3.37
C PHE A 33 -14.87 -12.24 -1.89
N ALA A 34 -15.83 -12.46 -0.99
CA ALA A 34 -15.56 -12.67 0.43
C ALA A 34 -14.71 -13.93 0.67
N PHE A 35 -15.00 -15.01 -0.05
CA PHE A 35 -14.20 -16.24 0.03
C PHE A 35 -12.78 -16.05 -0.54
N ALA A 36 -12.65 -15.25 -1.60
CA ALA A 36 -11.36 -14.95 -2.24
C ALA A 36 -10.46 -14.03 -1.41
N GLN A 37 -10.97 -13.35 -0.36
CA GLN A 37 -10.13 -12.49 0.50
C GLN A 37 -9.10 -13.26 1.35
N GLY A 38 -9.19 -14.60 1.41
CA GLY A 38 -8.20 -15.44 2.08
C GLY A 38 -8.24 -15.33 3.61
N ARG A 39 -7.43 -16.16 4.29
CA ARG A 39 -7.33 -16.16 5.76
C ARG A 39 -6.39 -15.07 6.23
N THR A 40 -6.90 -14.14 7.03
CA THR A 40 -6.08 -13.16 7.72
C THR A 40 -5.43 -13.82 8.93
N THR A 41 -4.10 -13.71 9.05
CA THR A 41 -3.39 -14.13 10.26
C THR A 41 -3.24 -12.93 11.18
N ASN A 42 -3.72 -13.04 12.41
CA ASN A 42 -3.56 -12.01 13.45
C ASN A 42 -2.26 -12.21 14.26
N ARG A 43 -1.42 -13.17 13.87
CA ARG A 43 -0.13 -13.35 14.53
C ARG A 43 0.83 -12.27 14.04
N GLU A 44 1.05 -11.26 14.88
CA GLU A 44 2.12 -10.29 14.71
C GLU A 44 3.44 -11.03 14.47
N ARG A 45 3.95 -10.91 13.25
CA ARG A 45 5.23 -11.48 12.86
C ARG A 45 6.30 -10.44 13.12
N ASP A 46 7.25 -10.79 13.97
CA ASP A 46 8.45 -9.99 14.19
C ASP A 46 9.23 -9.86 12.87
N LEU A 47 9.50 -8.63 12.47
CA LEU A 47 10.18 -8.26 11.22
C LEU A 47 11.55 -7.62 11.48
N HIS A 48 12.02 -7.64 12.73
CA HIS A 48 13.23 -6.93 13.16
C HIS A 48 14.50 -7.25 12.34
N ALA A 49 14.59 -8.44 11.73
CA ALA A 49 15.76 -8.86 10.94
C ALA A 49 15.49 -8.94 9.42
N ARG A 50 14.44 -8.28 8.91
CA ARG A 50 14.07 -8.36 7.48
C ARG A 50 14.13 -7.01 6.79
N THR A 51 14.87 -6.99 5.67
CA THR A 51 14.90 -5.87 4.73
C THR A 51 13.78 -6.01 3.71
N ILE A 52 12.92 -4.99 3.62
CA ILE A 52 11.76 -4.95 2.72
C ILE A 52 11.89 -3.73 1.81
N ILE A 53 11.83 -3.97 0.50
CA ILE A 53 11.80 -2.93 -0.52
C ILE A 53 10.35 -2.62 -0.85
N VAL A 54 9.96 -1.36 -0.73
CA VAL A 54 8.59 -0.90 -1.02
C VAL A 54 8.61 0.02 -2.22
N THR A 55 7.91 -0.38 -3.29
CA THR A 55 7.68 0.45 -4.46
C THR A 55 6.45 1.34 -4.22
N GLY A 56 6.48 2.61 -4.64
CA GLY A 56 5.34 3.50 -4.41
C GLY A 56 5.10 3.84 -2.94
N ALA A 57 6.17 3.83 -2.13
CA ALA A 57 6.18 4.11 -0.70
C ALA A 57 5.45 5.41 -0.29
N PHE A 58 5.47 6.41 -1.17
CA PHE A 58 4.91 7.74 -0.93
C PHE A 58 3.44 7.90 -1.34
N THR A 59 2.76 6.80 -1.70
CA THR A 59 1.30 6.80 -1.87
C THR A 59 0.61 6.69 -0.50
N PRO A 60 -0.67 7.12 -0.36
CA PRO A 60 -1.38 7.01 0.92
C PRO A 60 -1.40 5.58 1.49
N LEU A 61 -1.52 4.58 0.62
CA LEU A 61 -1.44 3.17 1.02
C LEU A 61 0.00 2.71 1.29
N GLY A 62 0.99 3.24 0.56
CA GLY A 62 2.40 2.94 0.81
C GLY A 62 2.87 3.44 2.18
N ILE A 63 2.42 4.63 2.60
CA ILE A 63 2.76 5.21 3.90
C ILE A 63 2.21 4.35 5.03
N THR A 64 0.91 4.00 4.98
CA THR A 64 0.30 3.16 6.03
C THR A 64 0.95 1.79 6.11
N LEU A 65 1.33 1.22 4.96
CA LEU A 65 2.07 -0.04 4.89
C LEU A 65 3.46 0.10 5.54
N ILE A 66 4.22 1.14 5.20
CA ILE A 66 5.55 1.38 5.78
C ILE A 66 5.48 1.62 7.28
N THR A 67 4.53 2.42 7.77
CA THR A 67 4.34 2.61 9.21
C THR A 67 4.06 1.28 9.92
N ALA A 68 3.19 0.43 9.33
CA ALA A 68 2.87 -0.88 9.90
C ALA A 68 4.02 -1.91 9.81
N LEU A 69 4.96 -1.74 8.87
CA LEU A 69 6.17 -2.55 8.80
C LEU A 69 7.25 -2.04 9.76
N ALA A 70 7.44 -0.72 9.82
CA ALA A 70 8.46 -0.07 10.65
C ALA A 70 8.16 -0.25 12.14
N SER A 71 6.88 -0.26 12.55
CA SER A 71 6.47 -0.50 13.94
C SER A 71 6.77 -1.92 14.42
N ARG A 72 6.97 -2.85 13.48
CA ARG A 72 7.40 -4.22 13.73
C ARG A 72 8.93 -4.37 13.63
N GLY A 73 9.66 -3.26 13.55
CA GLY A 73 11.13 -3.24 13.49
C GLY A 73 11.72 -3.55 12.12
N ALA A 74 10.93 -3.58 11.05
CA ALA A 74 11.46 -3.91 9.71
C ALA A 74 12.48 -2.87 9.24
N HIS A 75 13.49 -3.35 8.51
CA HIS A 75 14.44 -2.52 7.77
C HIS A 75 13.81 -2.16 6.41
N ILE A 76 13.60 -0.88 6.11
CA ILE A 76 12.77 -0.46 4.96
C ILE A 76 13.57 0.37 3.96
N ILE A 77 13.46 -0.01 2.69
CA ILE A 77 13.97 0.75 1.55
C ILE A 77 12.76 1.22 0.72
N ALA A 78 12.43 2.49 0.84
CA ALA A 78 11.33 3.16 0.16
C ALA A 78 11.77 3.70 -1.21
N LEU A 79 11.14 3.25 -2.30
CA LEU A 79 11.42 3.77 -3.63
C LEU A 79 10.48 4.90 -4.00
N SER A 80 11.03 6.08 -4.29
CA SER A 80 10.30 7.24 -4.84
C SER A 80 10.54 7.38 -6.34
N GLN A 81 9.55 7.89 -7.07
CA GLN A 81 9.75 8.29 -8.47
C GLN A 81 10.61 9.58 -8.57
N TYR A 82 10.60 10.38 -7.53
CA TYR A 82 11.31 11.66 -7.42
C TYR A 82 12.66 11.50 -6.71
N PRO A 83 13.65 12.37 -6.97
CA PRO A 83 14.92 12.38 -6.25
C PRO A 83 14.73 12.76 -4.78
N LEU A 84 15.75 12.51 -3.95
CA LEU A 84 15.70 12.72 -2.51
C LEU A 84 15.58 14.20 -2.12
N GLU A 85 15.99 15.13 -2.98
CA GLU A 85 15.82 16.56 -2.74
C GLU A 85 14.38 17.04 -2.93
N HIS A 86 13.48 16.19 -3.45
CA HIS A 86 12.08 16.55 -3.63
C HIS A 86 11.37 16.65 -2.27
N PRO A 87 10.44 17.60 -2.06
CA PRO A 87 9.78 17.82 -0.76
C PRO A 87 9.01 16.61 -0.22
N GLN A 88 8.64 15.67 -1.09
CA GLN A 88 7.92 14.46 -0.70
C GLN A 88 8.78 13.51 0.16
N PRO A 89 9.89 12.92 -0.32
CA PRO A 89 10.76 12.09 0.51
C PRO A 89 11.43 12.85 1.65
N ALA A 90 11.84 14.10 1.43
CA ALA A 90 12.56 14.90 2.43
C ALA A 90 11.75 15.16 3.72
N LEU A 91 10.42 15.36 3.61
CA LEU A 91 9.56 15.57 4.77
C LEU A 91 9.03 14.27 5.36
N LEU A 92 8.72 13.26 4.54
CA LEU A 92 8.06 12.05 5.02
C LEU A 92 9.00 11.08 5.75
N ILE A 93 10.28 11.01 5.36
CA ILE A 93 11.23 10.09 6.01
C ILE A 93 11.50 10.48 7.47
N PRO A 94 11.80 11.76 7.81
CA PRO A 94 11.97 12.16 9.20
C PRO A 94 10.71 11.95 10.03
N LEU A 95 9.53 12.18 9.45
CA LEU A 95 8.26 11.91 10.11
C LEU A 95 8.09 10.42 10.40
N LEU A 96 8.37 9.54 9.44
CA LEU A 96 8.28 8.10 9.63
C LEU A 96 9.30 7.58 10.65
N ARG A 97 10.51 8.13 10.69
CA ARG A 97 11.50 7.77 11.72
C ARG A 97 11.03 8.18 13.12
N SER A 98 10.47 9.38 13.24
CA SER A 98 9.93 9.92 14.50
C SER A 98 8.67 9.17 14.97
N THR A 99 7.75 8.81 14.07
CA THR A 99 6.51 8.11 14.45
C THR A 99 6.72 6.65 14.81
N THR A 100 7.81 6.06 14.36
CA THR A 100 8.04 4.61 14.46
C THR A 100 9.29 4.23 15.22
N ASP A 101 9.99 5.22 15.80
CA ASP A 101 11.26 5.07 16.55
C ASP A 101 12.29 4.19 15.84
N ASN A 102 12.29 4.20 14.51
CA ASN A 102 13.09 3.32 13.67
C ASN A 102 13.90 4.14 12.68
N GLN A 103 15.22 4.17 12.89
CA GLN A 103 16.14 4.93 12.05
C GLN A 103 16.49 4.23 10.74
N ASN A 104 16.14 2.96 10.60
CA ASN A 104 16.51 2.13 9.46
C ASN A 104 15.48 2.21 8.30
N ILE A 105 14.98 3.42 8.07
CA ILE A 105 14.09 3.75 6.95
C ILE A 105 14.90 4.59 5.98
N TYR A 106 15.19 4.04 4.81
CA TYR A 106 15.92 4.70 3.74
C TYR A 106 14.99 4.95 2.56
N ALA A 107 15.20 6.05 1.84
CA ALA A 107 14.53 6.23 0.56
C ALA A 107 15.55 6.41 -0.55
N GLY A 108 15.21 5.92 -1.74
CA GLY A 108 16.03 6.06 -2.94
C GLY A 108 15.17 6.24 -4.19
N PRO A 109 15.73 6.87 -5.25
CA PRO A 109 15.02 7.04 -6.50
C PRO A 109 14.83 5.69 -7.21
N CYS A 110 13.61 5.42 -7.67
CA CYS A 110 13.22 4.20 -8.38
C CYS A 110 14.02 4.01 -9.69
N ARG A 111 14.47 5.10 -10.32
CA ARG A 111 15.31 5.05 -11.52
C ARG A 111 16.70 4.43 -11.25
N SER A 112 17.21 4.52 -10.03
CA SER A 112 18.48 3.90 -9.62
C SER A 112 18.45 2.38 -9.75
N LEU A 113 17.30 1.74 -9.52
CA LEU A 113 17.19 0.27 -9.57
C LEU A 113 17.36 -0.33 -10.98
N LEU A 114 17.07 0.42 -12.04
CA LEU A 114 17.23 -0.03 -13.42
C LEU A 114 18.67 0.14 -13.93
N THR A 115 19.49 0.97 -13.28
CA THR A 115 20.87 1.27 -13.71
C THR A 115 21.91 0.35 -13.05
N GLY A 116 21.47 -0.75 -12.44
CA GLY A 116 22.29 -1.56 -11.55
C GLY A 116 22.50 -0.84 -10.22
N ILE A 117 22.56 -1.62 -9.14
CA ILE A 117 22.88 -1.17 -7.78
C ILE A 117 24.31 -0.57 -7.79
N ASN A 118 24.46 0.65 -8.29
CA ASN A 118 25.70 1.41 -8.23
C ASN A 118 25.78 2.02 -6.84
N THR A 119 26.52 1.34 -5.95
CA THR A 119 27.46 1.80 -4.91
C THR A 119 27.20 3.06 -4.06
N HIS A 120 26.38 4.02 -4.48
CA HIS A 120 26.05 5.20 -3.68
C HIS A 120 24.96 4.95 -2.63
N PHE A 121 24.04 4.00 -2.86
CA PHE A 121 22.99 3.69 -1.88
C PHE A 121 23.48 2.87 -0.68
N LEU A 122 24.59 2.13 -0.84
CA LEU A 122 25.19 1.33 0.24
C LEU A 122 26.10 2.12 1.18
N LEU A 123 26.44 3.38 0.88
CA LEU A 123 27.26 4.22 1.76
C LEU A 123 26.43 4.95 2.83
N GLU A 124 25.11 4.90 2.75
CA GLU A 124 24.21 5.58 3.70
C GLU A 124 23.34 4.61 4.52
N VAL A 125 23.65 3.31 4.45
CA VAL A 125 23.17 2.31 5.41
C VAL A 125 24.29 2.12 6.44
N PRO A 126 24.32 2.87 7.57
CA PRO A 126 25.15 2.48 8.70
C PRO A 126 24.72 1.10 9.21
N ASP A 127 25.72 0.33 9.64
CA ASP A 127 25.59 -1.01 10.25
C ASP A 127 24.57 -1.09 11.39
#